data_AF-A0A1V5V3R0-F1
#
_entry.id   AF-A0A1V5V3R0-F1
#
_cell.length_a   1.000
_cell.length_b   1.000
_cell.length_c   1.000
_cell.angle_alpha   90.00
_cell.angle_beta   90.00
_cell.angle_gamma   90.00
#
_symmetry.space_group_name_H-M   'P 1'
#
loop_
_entity.id
_entity.type
_entity.pdbx_description
1 polymer ?
#
loop_
_entity_poly.entity_id
_entity_poly.type
_entity_poly.pdbx_seq_one_letter_code
_entity_poly.pdbx_strand_id
1 'polypeptide(L)'
;MEEEPIVITKLAVTRLKDGDARLVGAARNVSDGNVPAYRLIVFLHDSESRVRDRLYVKLKPFAPGESQDFSLIFRLKSLEFVASDVRLEKLEGTDYSEAV
;
A
#
# COMPACT_ATOMS: atom_id res chain seq x y z
N MET A 1 2.18 -14.54 20.28
CA MET A 1 2.00 -13.82 19.01
C MET A 1 2.84 -12.57 19.12
N GLU A 2 3.82 -12.39 18.23
CA GLU A 2 4.51 -11.10 18.13
C GLU A 2 3.49 -10.11 17.56
N GLU A 3 3.26 -8.99 18.25
CA GLU A 3 2.41 -7.93 17.71
C GLU A 3 3.11 -7.28 16.52
N GLU A 4 2.38 -7.07 15.43
CA GLU A 4 2.94 -6.32 14.31
C GLU A 4 3.30 -4.90 14.79
N PRO A 5 4.49 -4.38 14.46
CA PRO A 5 4.98 -3.13 15.03
C PRO A 5 4.26 -1.89 14.47
N ILE A 6 3.41 -2.07 13.45
CA ILE A 6 2.67 -1.01 12.77
C ILE A 6 1.19 -1.36 12.65
N VAL A 7 0.33 -0.36 12.70
CA VAL A 7 -1.10 -0.47 12.39
C VAL A 7 -1.46 0.50 11.28
N ILE A 8 -2.21 0.01 10.28
CA ILE A 8 -2.81 0.85 9.25
C ILE A 8 -4.08 1.48 9.80
N THR A 9 -4.02 2.78 10.04
CA THR A 9 -5.13 3.56 10.65
C THR A 9 -6.08 4.13 9.60
N LYS A 10 -5.62 4.23 8.35
CA LYS A 10 -6.42 4.68 7.22
C LYS A 10 -5.91 4.02 5.95
N LEU A 11 -6.83 3.55 5.11
CA LEU A 11 -6.53 3.12 3.75
C LEU A 11 -7.75 3.40 2.87
N ALA A 12 -7.57 4.17 1.81
CA ALA A 12 -8.64 4.50 0.87
C ALA A 12 -8.08 4.59 -0.55
N VAL A 13 -8.78 3.96 -1.48
CA VAL A 13 -8.52 4.09 -2.92
C VAL A 13 -9.68 4.86 -3.54
N THR A 14 -9.38 5.90 -4.30
CA THR A 14 -10.37 6.70 -5.00
C THR A 14 -10.01 6.77 -6.48
N ARG A 15 -10.95 6.37 -7.34
CA ARG A 15 -10.78 6.53 -8.79
C ARG A 15 -10.88 8.01 -9.15
N LEU A 16 -9.93 8.49 -9.93
CA LEU A 16 -9.89 9.84 -10.49
C LEU A 16 -10.36 9.82 -11.95
N LYS A 17 -10.43 10.99 -12.57
CA LYS A 17 -10.69 11.12 -14.02
C LYS A 17 -9.52 10.53 -14.82
N ASP A 18 -9.75 10.26 -16.11
CA ASP A 18 -8.72 9.84 -17.08
C ASP A 18 -7.99 8.52 -16.76
N GLY A 19 -8.58 7.66 -15.93
CA GLY A 19 -8.03 6.34 -15.61
C GLY A 19 -6.98 6.35 -14.50
N ASP A 20 -6.82 7.48 -13.80
CA ASP A 20 -5.97 7.58 -12.62
C ASP A 20 -6.72 7.14 -11.36
N ALA A 21 -5.97 6.79 -10.33
CA ALA A 21 -6.46 6.45 -9.00
C ALA A 21 -5.55 7.07 -7.95
N ARG A 22 -6.13 7.44 -6.82
CA ARG A 22 -5.43 7.94 -5.65
C ARG A 22 -5.53 6.91 -4.54
N LEU A 23 -4.40 6.49 -4.00
CA LEU A 23 -4.33 5.76 -2.73
C LEU A 23 -3.89 6.75 -1.64
N VAL A 24 -4.64 6.79 -0.55
CA VAL A 24 -4.31 7.55 0.66
C VAL A 24 -4.35 6.61 1.84
N GLY A 25 -3.35 6.68 2.70
CA GLY A 25 -3.37 5.95 3.95
C GLY A 25 -2.49 6.57 5.02
N ALA A 26 -2.55 5.97 6.19
CA ALA A 26 -1.78 6.37 7.36
C ALA A 26 -1.36 5.13 8.14
N ALA A 27 -0.08 5.04 8.47
CA ALA A 27 0.48 3.99 9.32
C ALA A 27 0.91 4.59 10.66
N ARG A 28 0.67 3.88 11.75
CA ARG A 28 1.09 4.26 13.11
C ARG A 28 2.00 3.19 13.70
N ASN A 29 3.08 3.61 14.36
CA ASN A 29 3.95 2.71 15.10
C ASN A 29 3.28 2.43 16.45
N VAL A 30 2.93 1.17 16.69
CA VAL A 30 2.32 0.72 17.96
C VAL A 30 3.30 -0.08 18.82
N SER A 31 4.53 -0.28 18.33
CA SER A 31 5.59 -0.93 19.12
C SER A 31 6.25 0.05 20.09
N ASP A 32 6.90 -0.50 21.11
CA ASP A 32 7.72 0.25 22.06
C ASP A 32 9.08 0.70 21.47
N GLY A 33 9.41 0.26 20.26
CA GLY A 33 10.68 0.50 19.58
C GLY A 33 10.55 1.39 18.35
N ASN A 34 11.69 1.88 17.86
CA ASN A 34 11.74 2.52 16.55
C ASN A 34 11.47 1.49 15.46
N VAL A 35 10.54 1.79 14.55
CA VAL A 35 10.32 0.97 13.36
C VAL A 35 11.31 1.43 12.28
N PRO A 36 12.11 0.52 11.69
CA PRO A 36 13.02 0.86 10.59
C PRO A 36 12.22 1.21 9.33
N ALA A 37 12.92 1.62 8.26
CA ALA A 37 12.27 1.83 6.98
C ALA A 37 11.56 0.54 6.54
N TYR A 38 10.28 0.65 6.19
CA TYR A 38 9.42 -0.49 5.86
C TYR A 38 8.81 -0.32 4.47
N ARG A 39 8.39 -1.42 3.85
CA ARG A 39 7.61 -1.39 2.61
C ARG A 39 6.23 -1.96 2.88
N LEU A 40 5.22 -1.11 2.82
CA LEU A 40 3.83 -1.55 2.81
C LEU A 40 3.51 -2.10 1.41
N ILE A 41 2.99 -3.31 1.35
CA ILE A 41 2.50 -3.92 0.12
C ILE A 41 0.98 -3.78 0.10
N VAL A 42 0.44 -3.10 -0.92
CA VAL A 42 -0.99 -2.94 -1.12
C VAL A 42 -1.41 -3.72 -2.36
N PHE A 43 -2.31 -4.67 -2.18
CA PHE A 43 -2.90 -5.45 -3.26
C PHE A 43 -4.22 -4.82 -3.70
N LEU A 44 -4.38 -4.60 -4.99
CA LEU A 44 -5.63 -4.10 -5.57
C LEU A 44 -6.30 -5.22 -6.34
N HIS A 45 -7.56 -5.45 -5.98
CA HIS A 45 -8.38 -6.51 -6.54
C HIS A 45 -9.33 -5.96 -7.61
N ASP A 46 -9.62 -6.77 -8.63
CA ASP A 46 -10.73 -6.50 -9.54
C ASP A 46 -12.09 -6.88 -8.93
N SER A 47 -13.17 -6.68 -9.68
CA SER A 47 -14.53 -7.03 -9.24
C SER A 47 -14.75 -8.53 -9.01
N GLU A 48 -13.83 -9.37 -9.49
CA GLU A 48 -13.83 -10.83 -9.31
C GLU A 48 -12.85 -11.24 -8.19
N SER A 49 -12.42 -10.29 -7.35
CA SER A 49 -11.49 -10.50 -6.23
C SER A 49 -10.08 -10.97 -6.62
N ARG A 50 -9.70 -10.91 -7.90
CA ARG A 50 -8.33 -11.28 -8.32
C ARG A 50 -7.37 -10.13 -8.11
N VAL A 51 -6.19 -10.42 -7.60
CA VAL A 51 -5.12 -9.41 -7.46
C VAL A 51 -4.58 -9.07 -8.85
N ARG A 52 -4.84 -7.84 -9.30
CA ARG A 52 -4.36 -7.33 -10.59
C ARG A 52 -3.14 -6.44 -10.45
N ASP A 53 -3.09 -5.68 -9.37
CA ASP A 53 -2.02 -4.70 -9.15
C ASP A 53 -1.45 -4.82 -7.74
N ARG A 54 -0.14 -4.64 -7.62
CA ARG A 54 0.58 -4.55 -6.36
C ARG A 54 1.32 -3.23 -6.28
N LEU A 55 1.11 -2.50 -5.19
CA LEU A 55 1.80 -1.25 -4.89
C LEU A 55 2.75 -1.45 -3.72
N TYR A 56 3.99 -1.01 -3.87
CA TYR A 56 4.97 -0.93 -2.79
C TYR A 56 5.07 0.51 -2.32
N VAL A 57 4.68 0.80 -1.08
CA VAL A 57 4.78 2.13 -0.47
C VAL A 57 5.91 2.11 0.57
N LYS A 58 6.91 2.97 0.38
CA LYS A 58 8.02 3.11 1.33
C LYS A 58 7.59 3.96 2.52
N LEU A 59 7.64 3.38 3.72
CA LEU A 59 7.53 4.10 4.99
C LEU A 59 8.93 4.41 5.50
N LYS A 60 9.16 5.66 5.91
CA LYS A 60 10.43 6.08 6.51
C LYS A 60 10.49 5.55 7.95
N PRO A 61 11.66 5.47 8.59
CA PRO A 61 11.73 5.14 10.02
C PRO A 61 10.85 6.09 10.85
N PHE A 62 10.19 5.56 11.88
CA PHE A 62 9.32 6.37 12.75
C PHE A 62 9.29 5.86 14.19
N ALA A 63 9.21 6.81 15.12
CA ALA A 63 9.31 6.60 16.56
C ALA A 63 8.03 5.97 17.15
N PRO A 64 8.09 5.40 18.37
CA PRO A 64 6.91 4.89 19.07
C PRO A 64 5.77 5.93 19.11
N GLY A 65 4.58 5.52 18.67
CA GLY A 65 3.40 6.39 18.62
C GLY A 65 3.34 7.39 17.46
N GLU A 66 4.39 7.52 16.65
CA GLU A 66 4.40 8.39 15.47
C GLU A 66 3.47 7.85 14.37
N SER A 67 2.87 8.76 13.61
CA SER A 67 2.07 8.45 12.43
C SER A 67 2.75 8.98 11.17
N GLN A 68 2.73 8.18 10.11
CA GLN A 68 3.14 8.60 8.77
C GLN A 68 1.96 8.51 7.81
N ASP A 69 1.60 9.66 7.25
CA ASP A 69 0.65 9.75 6.15
C ASP A 69 1.36 9.46 4.82
N PHE A 70 0.67 8.74 3.93
CA PHE A 70 1.09 8.53 2.57
C PHE A 70 -0.06 8.78 1.60
N SER A 71 0.26 9.41 0.47
CA SER A 71 -0.69 9.68 -0.60
C SER A 71 0.03 9.53 -1.93
N LEU A 72 -0.52 8.73 -2.82
CA LEU A 72 0.04 8.47 -4.15
C LEU A 72 -1.08 8.48 -5.20
N ILE A 73 -0.77 9.04 -6.37
CA ILE A 73 -1.64 8.99 -7.54
C ILE A 73 -0.95 8.09 -8.57
N PHE A 74 -1.67 7.13 -9.12
CA PHE A 74 -1.16 6.14 -10.06
C PHE A 74 -2.19 5.88 -11.16
N ARG A 75 -1.73 5.50 -12.36
CA ARG A 75 -2.61 5.21 -13.48
C ARG A 75 -2.98 3.73 -13.53
N LEU A 76 -4.26 3.40 -13.43
CA LEU A 76 -4.76 2.02 -13.34
C LEU A 76 -4.46 1.18 -14.59
N LYS A 77 -4.22 1.81 -15.75
CA LYS A 77 -3.92 1.12 -17.02
C LYS A 77 -2.51 1.36 -17.56
N SER A 78 -1.60 1.97 -16.78
CA SER A 78 -0.20 2.17 -17.22
C SER A 78 0.62 0.92 -16.95
N LEU A 79 1.46 0.54 -17.92
CA LEU A 79 2.42 -0.56 -17.80
C LEU A 79 3.66 -0.18 -16.99
N GLU A 80 3.94 1.12 -16.85
CA GLU A 80 5.09 1.61 -16.09
C GLU A 80 4.65 2.74 -15.15
N PHE A 81 4.92 2.58 -13.85
CA PHE A 81 4.82 3.67 -12.87
C PHE A 81 5.90 3.50 -11.80
N VAL A 82 6.81 4.46 -11.74
CA VAL A 82 7.86 4.57 -10.72
C VAL A 82 7.84 6.00 -10.17
N ALA A 83 7.44 6.15 -8.91
CA ALA A 83 7.72 7.33 -8.11
C ALA A 83 8.79 6.98 -7.06
N SER A 84 9.52 7.97 -6.54
CA SER A 84 10.67 7.76 -5.63
C SER A 84 10.39 6.82 -4.45
N ASP A 85 9.15 6.85 -3.96
CA ASP A 85 8.72 6.12 -2.76
C ASP A 85 7.62 5.09 -3.07
N VAL A 86 7.25 4.92 -4.34
CA VAL A 86 6.18 4.00 -4.76
C VAL A 86 6.50 3.27 -6.06
N ARG A 87 6.42 1.93 -6.02
CA ARG A 87 6.51 1.07 -7.20
C ARG A 87 5.17 0.37 -7.46
N LEU A 88 4.66 0.46 -8.68
CA LEU A 88 3.51 -0.33 -9.15
C LEU A 88 4.01 -1.53 -9.93
N GLU A 89 3.43 -2.70 -9.66
CA GLU A 89 3.65 -3.92 -10.41
C GLU A 89 2.30 -4.48 -10.87
N LYS A 90 2.19 -4.78 -12.16
CA LYS A 90 1.03 -5.43 -12.76
C LYS A 90 1.22 -6.94 -12.65
N LEU A 91 0.22 -7.63 -12.10
CA LEU A 91 0.18 -9.07 -11.96
C LEU A 91 -0.80 -9.64 -12.99
N GLU A 92 -0.58 -10.87 -13.47
CA GLU A 92 -1.43 -11.50 -14.49
C GLU A 92 -2.86 -11.78 -14.01
N GLY A 93 -3.16 -11.50 -12.74
CA GLY A 93 -4.41 -11.86 -12.07
C GLY A 93 -4.21 -13.16 -11.31
N THR A 94 -3.75 -13.06 -10.07
CA THR A 94 -3.64 -14.22 -9.18
C THR A 94 -4.81 -14.21 -8.22
N ASP A 95 -5.53 -15.32 -8.17
CA ASP A 95 -6.57 -15.55 -7.18
C ASP A 95 -5.91 -16.02 -5.87
N TYR A 96 -6.05 -15.22 -4.82
CA TYR A 96 -5.56 -15.53 -3.47
C TYR A 96 -6.71 -15.83 -2.49
N SER A 97 -7.93 -16.04 -2.99
CA SER A 97 -9.08 -16.41 -2.15
C SER A 97 -8.87 -17.71 -1.36
N GLU A 98 -7.93 -18.56 -1.79
CA GLU A 98 -7.55 -19.81 -1.11
C GLU A 98 -6.26 -19.70 -0.27
N ALA A 99 -5.58 -18.56 -0.26
CA ALA A 99 -4.34 -18.36 0.48
C ALA A 99 -4.58 -17.63 1.81
N VAL A 100 -5.35 -18.26 2.70
CA VAL A 100 -5.43 -17.93 4.13
C VAL A 100 -5.39 -19.21 4.95
#